data_AF-A0A3D4P609-F1
#
_entry.id   AF-A0A3D4P609-F1
#
_cell.length_a   1.000
_cell.length_b   1.000
_cell.length_c   1.000
_cell.angle_alpha   90.00
_cell.angle_beta   90.00
_cell.angle_gamma   90.00
#
_symmetry.space_group_name_H-M   'P 1'
#
loop_
_entity.id
_entity.type
_entity.pdbx_description
1 polymer ?
#
loop_
_entity_poly.entity_id
_entity_poly.type
_entity_poly.pdbx_seq_one_letter_code
_entity_poly.pdbx_strand_id
1 'polypeptide(L)'
;EPTSGLDVLVARALLEAINSLRTQGKSIIFSTHIMREVEKLCDRIAIIHKGQILAMGTREELAEEHQQPDMEELFFDLIKEFETKQKELNQKV
;
A
#
# COMPACT_ATOMS: atom_id res chain seq x y z
N GLU A 1 11.57 -2.25 -0.38
CA GLU A 1 11.19 -1.45 0.80
C GLU A 1 12.37 -0.59 1.22
N PRO A 2 12.24 0.75 1.22
CA PRO A 2 13.37 1.67 1.37
C PRO A 2 13.68 2.08 2.83
N THR A 3 12.75 1.88 3.77
CA THR A 3 12.94 2.18 5.20
C THR A 3 13.34 0.94 6.03
N SER A 4 13.30 -0.25 5.44
CA SER A 4 13.62 -1.51 6.10
C SER A 4 15.07 -1.55 6.58
N GLY A 5 15.28 -1.85 7.87
CA GLY A 5 16.61 -1.97 8.47
C GLY A 5 17.31 -0.63 8.78
N LEU A 6 16.63 0.51 8.60
CA LEU A 6 17.13 1.82 9.00
C LEU A 6 16.72 2.13 10.45
N ASP A 7 17.58 2.87 11.16
CA ASP A 7 17.20 3.50 12.42
C ASP A 7 16.06 4.50 12.21
N VAL A 8 15.23 4.70 13.25
CA VAL A 8 14.05 5.58 13.22
C VAL A 8 14.38 6.99 12.71
N LEU A 9 15.54 7.55 13.10
CA LEU A 9 15.97 8.87 12.66
C LEU A 9 16.33 8.89 11.17
N VAL A 10 16.98 7.84 10.68
CA VAL A 10 17.40 7.74 9.27
C VAL A 10 16.19 7.49 8.36
N ALA A 11 15.27 6.61 8.77
CA ALA A 11 14.02 6.38 8.05
C ALA A 11 13.20 7.68 7.92
N ARG A 12 13.15 8.47 9.00
CA ARG A 12 12.50 9.78 8.98
C ARG A 12 13.15 10.74 7.98
N ALA A 13 14.48 10.88 8.01
CA ALA A 13 15.21 11.74 7.09
C ALA A 13 15.00 11.32 5.62
N LEU A 14 14.94 10.01 5.36
CA LEU A 14 14.62 9.49 4.04
C LEU A 14 13.22 9.89 3.58
N LEU A 15 12.20 9.71 4.42
CA LEU A 15 10.82 10.11 4.09
C LEU A 15 10.71 11.62 3.83
N GLU A 16 11.41 12.44 4.61
CA GLU A 16 11.48 13.90 4.41
C GLU A 16 12.13 14.25 3.06
N ALA A 17 13.22 13.57 2.68
CA ALA A 17 13.87 13.74 1.39
C ALA A 17 12.95 13.35 0.21
N ILE A 18 12.24 12.23 0.33
CA ILE A 18 11.28 11.78 -0.69
C ILE A 18 10.15 12.80 -0.83
N ASN A 19 9.63 13.33 0.28
CA ASN A 19 8.60 14.36 0.25
C ASN A 19 9.12 15.66 -0.41
N SER A 20 10.38 16.05 -0.20
CA SER A 20 11.00 17.18 -0.90
C SER A 20 11.10 16.95 -2.41
N LEU A 21 11.42 15.74 -2.85
CA LEU A 21 11.44 15.42 -4.27
C LEU A 21 10.04 15.45 -4.89
N ARG A 22 9.03 14.98 -4.15
CA ARG A 22 7.62 15.08 -4.55
C ARG A 22 7.20 16.54 -4.74
N THR A 23 7.54 17.45 -3.81
CA THR A 23 7.19 18.87 -3.94
C THR A 23 7.91 19.57 -5.10
N GLN A 24 9.03 19.01 -5.58
CA GLN A 24 9.71 19.45 -6.81
C GLN A 24 9.07 18.90 -8.10
N GLY A 25 7.92 18.22 -8.01
CA GLY A 25 7.20 17.66 -9.16
C GLY A 25 7.80 16.37 -9.71
N LYS A 26 8.60 15.64 -8.91
CA LYS A 26 9.13 14.33 -9.32
C LYS A 26 8.07 13.25 -9.13
N SER A 27 7.98 12.33 -10.10
CA SER A 27 7.20 11.09 -9.95
C SER A 27 8.03 10.07 -9.17
N ILE A 28 7.43 9.50 -8.13
CA ILE A 28 8.12 8.58 -7.21
C ILE A 28 7.27 7.31 -7.06
N ILE A 29 7.90 6.16 -7.23
CA ILE A 29 7.29 4.86 -6.91
C ILE A 29 7.87 4.41 -5.58
N PHE A 30 7.01 4.34 -4.57
CA PHE A 30 7.38 3.93 -3.21
C PHE A 30 6.69 2.60 -2.88
N SER A 31 7.47 1.61 -2.47
CA SER A 31 6.96 0.29 -2.07
C SER A 31 7.32 0.05 -0.61
N THR A 32 6.28 -0.11 0.21
CA THR A 32 6.39 -0.34 1.66
C THR A 32 5.29 -1.30 2.09
N HIS A 33 5.52 -2.00 3.20
CA HIS A 33 4.49 -2.77 3.90
C HIS A 33 3.98 -2.02 5.15
N ILE A 34 4.46 -0.80 5.40
CA ILE A 34 4.11 0.01 6.56
C ILE A 34 3.02 1.01 6.15
N MET A 35 1.76 0.75 6.53
CA MET A 35 0.63 1.59 6.09
C MET A 35 0.73 3.05 6.52
N ARG A 36 1.33 3.33 7.69
CA ARG A 36 1.57 4.71 8.14
C ARG A 36 2.46 5.53 7.20
N GLU A 37 3.36 4.89 6.45
CA GLU A 37 4.18 5.57 5.45
C GLU A 37 3.36 5.86 4.19
N VAL A 38 2.53 4.89 3.78
CA VAL A 38 1.60 5.04 2.64
C VAL A 38 0.67 6.22 2.86
N GLU A 39 0.03 6.30 4.03
CA GLU A 39 -0.90 7.40 4.35
C GLU A 39 -0.23 8.78 4.39
N LYS A 40 1.06 8.85 4.71
CA LYS A 40 1.80 10.12 4.81
C LYS A 40 2.34 10.60 3.47
N LEU A 41 2.70 9.67 2.58
CA LEU A 41 3.53 9.97 1.41
C LEU A 41 2.81 9.77 0.07
N CYS A 42 1.94 8.76 -0.01
CA CYS A 42 1.39 8.31 -1.29
C CYS A 42 0.10 9.05 -1.65
N ASP A 43 0.07 9.61 -2.86
CA ASP A 43 -1.14 10.16 -3.47
C ASP A 43 -2.08 9.07 -4.01
N ARG A 44 -1.47 7.98 -4.49
CA ARG A 44 -2.15 6.80 -5.03
C ARG A 44 -1.50 5.55 -4.47
N ILE A 45 -2.32 4.54 -4.23
CA ILE A 45 -1.97 3.30 -3.55
C ILE A 45 -2.34 2.16 -4.48
N ALA A 46 -1.46 1.17 -4.60
CA ALA A 46 -1.74 -0.09 -5.26
C ALA A 46 -1.44 -1.22 -4.28
N ILE A 47 -2.45 -2.04 -3.98
CA ILE A 47 -2.31 -3.20 -3.09
C ILE A 47 -1.99 -4.41 -3.96
N ILE A 48 -0.82 -5.03 -3.70
CA ILE A 48 -0.31 -6.16 -4.47
C ILE A 48 -0.19 -7.39 -3.59
N HIS A 49 -0.71 -8.52 -4.06
CA HIS A 49 -0.58 -9.82 -3.40
C HIS A 49 -0.39 -10.92 -4.44
N LYS A 50 0.59 -11.82 -4.20
CA LYS A 50 0.90 -12.97 -5.09
C LYS A 50 1.00 -12.59 -6.59
N GLY A 51 1.63 -11.45 -6.88
CA GLY A 51 1.85 -10.96 -8.23
C GLY A 51 0.63 -10.32 -8.92
N GLN A 52 -0.47 -10.11 -8.19
CA GLN A 52 -1.68 -9.49 -8.70
C GLN A 52 -1.98 -8.20 -7.95
N ILE A 53 -2.46 -7.18 -8.67
CA ILE A 53 -3.00 -5.96 -8.07
C ILE A 53 -4.42 -6.28 -7.62
N LEU A 54 -4.66 -6.21 -6.31
CA LEU A 54 -5.97 -6.45 -5.71
C LEU A 54 -6.85 -5.20 -5.74
N ALA A 55 -6.26 -4.03 -5.54
CA ALA A 55 -6.94 -2.74 -5.58
C ALA A 55 -5.95 -1.63 -5.94
N MET A 56 -6.42 -0.56 -6.58
CA MET A 56 -5.59 0.60 -6.91
C MET A 56 -6.42 1.88 -7.01
N GLY A 57 -6.01 2.93 -6.29
CA GLY A 57 -6.73 4.21 -6.26
C GLY A 57 -6.07 5.21 -5.32
N THR A 58 -6.68 6.38 -5.18
CA THR A 58 -6.43 7.27 -4.03
C THR A 58 -6.93 6.62 -2.75
N ARG A 59 -6.53 7.18 -1.59
CA ARG A 59 -7.01 6.70 -0.30
C ARG A 59 -8.54 6.78 -0.22
N GLU A 60 -9.09 7.89 -0.66
CA GLU A 60 -10.52 8.19 -0.62
C GLU A 60 -11.30 7.21 -1.52
N GLU A 61 -10.84 7.00 -2.76
CA GLU A 61 -11.45 6.02 -3.68
C GLU A 61 -11.46 4.61 -3.08
N LEU A 62 -10.33 4.17 -2.51
CA LEU A 62 -10.22 2.84 -1.92
C LEU A 62 -11.09 2.68 -0.67
N ALA A 63 -11.15 3.71 0.18
CA ALA A 63 -11.99 3.71 1.37
C ALA A 63 -13.48 3.67 1.03
N GLU A 64 -13.90 4.40 -0.01
CA GLU A 64 -15.29 4.42 -0.48
C GLU A 64 -15.67 3.11 -1.18
N GLU A 65 -14.84 2.60 -2.09
CA GLU A 65 -15.08 1.39 -2.87
C GLU A 65 -15.24 0.16 -1.97
N HIS A 66 -14.39 0.05 -0.95
CA HIS A 66 -14.36 -1.11 -0.06
C HIS A 66 -15.03 -0.88 1.30
N GLN A 67 -15.63 0.31 1.51
CA GLN A 67 -16.32 0.67 2.76
C GLN A 67 -15.44 0.50 4.02
N GLN A 68 -14.14 0.73 3.87
CA GLN A 68 -13.13 0.51 4.90
C GLN A 68 -12.13 1.67 4.90
N PRO A 69 -12.26 2.65 5.83
CA PRO A 69 -11.39 3.83 5.88
C PRO A 69 -9.99 3.55 6.45
N ASP A 70 -9.83 2.43 7.16
CA ASP A 70 -8.54 2.00 7.69
C ASP A 70 -7.78 1.19 6.62
N MET A 71 -6.64 1.71 6.17
CA MET A 71 -5.88 1.10 5.08
C MET A 71 -5.24 -0.24 5.48
N GLU A 72 -4.96 -0.44 6.76
CA GLU A 72 -4.39 -1.70 7.27
C GLU A 72 -5.46 -2.79 7.28
N GLU A 73 -6.66 -2.50 7.80
CA GLU A 73 -7.79 -3.42 7.74
C GLU A 73 -8.21 -3.72 6.29
N LEU A 74 -8.26 -2.69 5.42
CA LEU A 74 -8.56 -2.86 4.00
C LEU A 74 -7.59 -3.85 3.33
N PHE A 75 -6.29 -3.71 3.62
CA PHE A 75 -5.28 -4.61 3.10
C PHE A 75 -5.52 -6.06 3.54
N PHE A 76 -5.84 -6.28 4.83
CA PHE A 76 -6.13 -7.61 5.34
C PHE A 76 -7.40 -8.21 4.73
N ASP A 77 -8.45 -7.42 4.58
CA ASP A 77 -9.72 -7.88 4.01
C ASP A 77 -9.55 -8.29 2.54
N LEU A 78 -8.84 -7.50 1.74
CA LEU A 78 -8.52 -7.83 0.35
C LEU A 78 -7.72 -9.14 0.23
N ILE A 79 -6.75 -9.36 1.12
CA ILE A 79 -5.98 -10.61 1.13
C ILE A 79 -6.86 -11.80 1.50
N LYS A 80 -7.69 -11.68 2.56
CA LYS A 80 -8.60 -12.75 2.97
C LYS A 80 -9.56 -13.13 1.85
N GLU A 81 -10.14 -12.14 1.17
CA GLU A 81 -11.01 -12.36 0.02
C GLU A 81 -10.27 -13.07 -1.13
N PHE A 82 -9.06 -12.60 -1.44
CA PHE A 82 -8.24 -13.19 -2.49
C PHE A 82 -7.91 -14.66 -2.19
N GLU A 83 -7.46 -14.97 -0.98
CA GLU A 83 -7.12 -16.34 -0.60
C GLU A 83 -8.35 -17.26 -0.59
N THR A 84 -9.51 -16.75 -0.20
CA THR A 84 -10.78 -17.50 -0.24
C THR A 84 -11.14 -17.84 -1.70
N LYS A 85 -11.12 -16.86 -2.60
CA LYS A 85 -11.39 -17.06 -4.04
C LYS A 85 -10.41 -18.05 -4.67
N GLN A 86 -9.13 -17.99 -4.31
CA GLN A 86 -8.11 -18.91 -4.83
C GLN A 86 -8.31 -20.36 -4.35
N LYS A 87 -8.71 -20.56 -3.08
CA LYS A 87 -9.01 -21.90 -2.56
C LYS A 87 -10.21 -22.52 -3.27
N GLU A 88 -11.26 -21.75 -3.52
CA GLU A 88 -12.44 -22.22 -4.25
C GLU A 88 -12.12 -22.59 -5.70
N LEU A 89 -11.26 -21.82 -6.37
CA LEU A 89 -10.83 -22.11 -7.74
C LEU A 89 -10.03 -23.42 -7.81
N ASN A 90 -9.12 -23.65 -6.86
CA ASN A 90 -8.27 -24.83 -6.82
C ASN A 90 -9.00 -26.11 -6.39
N GLN A 91 -10.16 -26.00 -5.73
CA GLN A 91 -10.99 -27.16 -5.37
C GLN A 91 -11.92 -27.64 -6.50
N LYS A 92 -12.06 -26.86 -7.59
CA LYS A 92 -12.88 -27.20 -8.77
C LYS A 92 -12.10 -27.88 -9.90
N VAL A 93 -10.79 -28.11 -9.72
CA VAL A 93 -9.89 -28.80 -10.66
C VAL A 93 -9.51 -30.15 -10.09
#